data_AF-A0A5C6X032-F1
#
_entry.id   AF-A0A5C6X032-F1
#
_cell.length_a   1.000
_cell.length_b   1.000
_cell.length_c   1.000
_cell.angle_alpha   90.00
_cell.angle_beta   90.00
_cell.angle_gamma   90.00
#
_symmetry.space_group_name_H-M   'P 1'
#
loop_
_entity.id
_entity.type
_entity.pdbx_description
1 polymer ?
#
loop_
_entity_poly.entity_id
_entity_poly.type
_entity_poly.pdbx_seq_one_letter_code
_entity_poly.pdbx_strand_id
1 'polypeptide(L)'
;MVHCASFPRTTRLLLAGLCSTLLLACDNTTPTEEPIFVVEEPDPLPDFCEGYTALPVDRDALSQVPPGEVATVKLVDRFEVEHPEGFSEELCLSVPDNILSLAVTIEGSDRLTYALNGWQGPDGFEIVRPGWNTQGQGLCSNNCNNRIYARIGAFAALAPNNPASRVEPGRHILSVEGRYSSSPLAAPQPRDGSVKVTIHARVVGDEVPETGTLDLNLFFSGSDGWTAESAPTDPEFQQVLEELGEIYAQVGIEIGEVAYLDVDEEYQDIADIMSGTGDFAELLTNSARAPLDGPSIFFVDRLRSIFDGGSEGGGVLGISGGIPGPVHVKGTVASGVAVMSHQIPGGPPVSHIFAHELGHYMGLFHTSEQNLFGGPQMHDPLPDTPQNDESYLMHATGGGDILSEWQGIVIRNNPWVKN
;
A
#
# COMPACT_ATOMS: atom_id res chain seq x y z
N MET A 1 17.89 26.91 57.09
CA MET A 1 16.89 26.46 58.09
C MET A 1 16.30 25.15 57.61
N VAL A 2 16.48 24.12 58.45
CA VAL A 2 15.64 22.93 58.66
C VAL A 2 15.25 22.04 57.46
N HIS A 3 15.84 20.85 57.49
CA HIS A 3 15.47 19.54 56.92
C HIS A 3 13.96 19.21 56.83
N CYS A 4 13.56 18.35 55.90
CA CYS A 4 13.28 16.94 56.23
C CYS A 4 13.00 16.06 55.01
N ALA A 5 13.65 14.90 55.02
CA ALA A 5 13.43 13.77 54.15
C ALA A 5 12.55 12.72 54.85
N SER A 6 12.03 11.79 54.04
CA SER A 6 11.70 10.38 54.33
C SER A 6 10.58 10.03 55.32
N PHE A 7 9.73 9.06 54.94
CA PHE A 7 9.14 7.99 55.76
C PHE A 7 8.60 6.87 54.83
N PRO A 8 8.34 5.63 55.29
CA PRO A 8 8.99 4.43 54.75
C PRO A 8 8.04 3.27 54.36
N ARG A 9 8.66 2.14 53.98
CA ARG A 9 8.05 0.82 53.79
C ARG A 9 7.47 0.21 55.09
N THR A 10 6.60 -0.77 54.85
CA THR A 10 6.21 -1.96 55.66
C THR A 10 4.94 -1.86 56.51
N THR A 11 3.96 -2.72 56.20
CA THR A 11 3.30 -3.61 57.18
C THR A 11 2.75 -4.84 56.44
N ARG A 12 3.19 -6.02 56.88
CA ARG A 12 2.63 -7.34 56.56
C ARG A 12 1.28 -7.50 57.28
N LEU A 13 0.29 -8.12 56.65
CA LEU A 13 -0.75 -8.85 57.38
C LEU A 13 -0.94 -10.23 56.74
N LEU A 14 -0.59 -11.26 57.51
CA LEU A 14 -1.09 -12.63 57.35
C LEU A 14 -2.55 -12.66 57.81
N LEU A 15 -3.42 -13.36 57.10
CA LEU A 15 -4.56 -14.02 57.72
C LEU A 15 -4.69 -15.45 57.17
N ALA A 16 -4.62 -16.40 58.09
CA ALA A 16 -4.91 -17.82 57.90
C ALA A 16 -6.30 -18.12 58.46
N GLY A 17 -7.00 -19.09 57.87
CA GLY A 17 -8.20 -19.71 58.43
C GLY A 17 -8.75 -20.75 57.43
N LEU A 18 -8.38 -22.03 57.56
CA LEU A 18 -9.06 -23.10 58.32
C LEU A 18 -10.36 -23.61 57.68
N CYS A 19 -10.19 -24.71 56.94
CA CYS A 19 -10.86 -26.01 57.10
C CYS A 19 -12.24 -26.03 57.79
N SER A 20 -13.26 -26.50 57.07
CA SER A 20 -14.30 -27.36 57.63
C SER A 20 -14.93 -28.23 56.56
N THR A 21 -14.74 -29.52 56.74
CA THR A 21 -15.45 -30.65 56.14
C THR A 21 -16.91 -30.69 56.56
N LEU A 22 -17.80 -30.99 55.63
CA LEU A 22 -19.08 -31.64 55.93
C LEU A 22 -19.51 -32.53 54.76
N LEU A 23 -19.46 -33.84 55.02
CA LEU A 23 -20.16 -34.87 54.28
C LEU A 23 -21.67 -34.69 54.45
N LEU A 24 -22.40 -34.76 53.35
CA LEU A 24 -23.78 -35.24 53.34
C LEU A 24 -24.01 -36.02 52.05
N ALA A 25 -24.17 -37.33 52.24
CA ALA A 25 -24.62 -38.27 51.23
C ALA A 25 -26.13 -38.10 51.04
N CYS A 26 -26.56 -37.89 49.79
CA CYS A 26 -27.91 -38.21 49.33
C CYS A 26 -27.77 -38.97 48.01
N ASP A 27 -28.09 -40.25 48.10
CA ASP A 27 -28.26 -41.19 47.01
C ASP A 27 -29.61 -40.86 46.33
N ASN A 28 -29.59 -40.53 45.03
CA ASN A 28 -30.80 -40.38 44.23
C ASN A 28 -30.48 -40.79 42.78
N THR A 29 -30.56 -42.10 42.54
CA THR A 29 -30.55 -42.70 41.21
C THR A 29 -31.87 -42.41 40.49
N THR A 30 -31.90 -41.33 39.72
CA THR A 30 -32.84 -41.12 38.61
C THR A 30 -32.01 -40.85 37.37
N PRO A 31 -32.23 -41.55 36.23
CA PRO A 31 -31.53 -41.23 34.99
C PRO A 31 -31.94 -39.81 34.59
N THR A 32 -30.98 -38.89 34.65
CA THR A 32 -31.11 -37.57 34.03
C THR A 32 -31.19 -37.81 32.53
N GLU A 33 -32.38 -37.64 31.95
CA GLU A 33 -32.50 -37.39 30.51
C GLU A 33 -31.60 -36.20 30.21
N GLU A 34 -30.53 -36.45 29.45
CA GLU A 34 -29.70 -35.37 28.95
C GLU A 34 -30.63 -34.43 28.16
N PRO A 35 -30.66 -33.12 28.46
CA PRO A 35 -31.39 -32.19 27.63
C PRO A 35 -30.83 -32.32 26.22
N ILE A 36 -31.67 -32.80 25.30
CA ILE A 36 -31.40 -32.71 23.87
C ILE A 36 -31.34 -31.22 23.59
N PHE A 37 -30.14 -30.65 23.62
CA PHE A 37 -29.87 -29.36 23.03
C PHE A 37 -30.07 -29.57 21.53
N VAL A 38 -31.29 -29.27 21.08
CA VAL A 38 -31.49 -28.89 19.70
C VAL A 38 -30.65 -27.64 19.55
N VAL A 39 -29.44 -27.79 19.01
CA VAL A 39 -28.70 -26.67 18.44
C VAL A 39 -29.60 -26.23 17.31
N GLU A 40 -30.43 -25.20 17.56
CA GLU A 40 -31.05 -24.47 16.48
C GLU A 40 -29.88 -24.05 15.58
N GLU A 41 -29.90 -24.52 14.33
CA GLU A 41 -28.96 -24.03 13.33
C GLU A 41 -29.05 -22.50 13.43
N PRO A 42 -27.93 -21.80 13.68
CA PRO A 42 -27.97 -20.35 13.83
C PRO A 42 -28.71 -19.80 12.61
N ASP A 43 -29.69 -18.93 12.85
CA ASP A 43 -30.43 -18.25 11.78
C ASP A 43 -29.42 -17.86 10.70
N PRO A 44 -29.68 -18.19 9.41
CA PRO A 44 -28.76 -17.86 8.34
C PRO A 44 -28.45 -16.37 8.49
N LEU A 45 -27.17 -16.07 8.72
CA LEU A 45 -26.71 -14.69 8.91
C LEU A 45 -27.38 -13.85 7.82
N PRO A 46 -28.06 -12.74 8.17
CA PRO A 46 -28.75 -11.92 7.17
C PRO A 46 -27.78 -11.65 6.03
N ASP A 47 -28.30 -11.69 4.79
CA ASP A 47 -27.47 -11.56 3.59
C ASP A 47 -26.55 -10.35 3.75
N PHE A 48 -25.27 -10.67 3.93
CA PHE A 48 -24.29 -9.75 4.48
C PHE A 48 -24.13 -8.50 3.60
N CYS A 49 -24.46 -8.66 2.31
CA CYS A 49 -24.42 -7.61 1.29
C CYS A 49 -25.82 -7.20 0.77
N GLU A 50 -26.90 -7.45 1.52
CA GLU A 50 -28.25 -7.03 1.12
C GLU A 50 -28.29 -5.54 0.78
N GLY A 51 -28.74 -5.20 -0.43
CA GLY A 51 -28.81 -3.83 -0.93
C GLY A 51 -27.55 -3.33 -1.67
N TYR A 52 -26.52 -4.16 -1.80
CA TYR A 52 -25.25 -3.84 -2.46
C TYR A 52 -24.88 -4.88 -3.52
N THR A 53 -23.98 -4.53 -4.44
CA THR A 53 -23.40 -5.52 -5.36
C THR A 53 -22.30 -6.29 -4.64
N ALA A 54 -22.58 -7.55 -4.32
CA ALA A 54 -21.65 -8.43 -3.63
C ALA A 54 -20.47 -8.80 -4.53
N LEU A 55 -19.25 -8.57 -4.04
CA LEU A 55 -18.03 -9.02 -4.71
C LEU A 55 -17.84 -10.53 -4.48
N PRO A 56 -17.42 -11.29 -5.52
CA PRO A 56 -17.20 -12.72 -5.41
C PRO A 56 -15.90 -13.01 -4.66
N VAL A 57 -15.99 -13.18 -3.34
CA VAL A 57 -14.84 -13.51 -2.49
C VAL A 57 -14.46 -14.99 -2.67
N ASP A 58 -13.22 -15.24 -3.07
CA ASP A 58 -12.62 -16.58 -3.13
C ASP A 58 -12.30 -17.09 -1.73
N ARG A 59 -13.31 -17.74 -1.12
CA ARG A 59 -13.18 -18.37 0.20
C ARG A 59 -12.31 -19.63 0.18
N ASP A 60 -12.18 -20.27 -0.97
CA ASP A 60 -11.35 -21.47 -1.09
C ASP A 60 -9.88 -21.08 -0.97
N ALA A 61 -9.45 -19.98 -1.61
CA ALA A 61 -8.10 -19.45 -1.49
C ALA A 61 -7.73 -19.09 -0.03
N LEU A 62 -8.67 -18.55 0.73
CA LEU A 62 -8.48 -18.30 2.18
C LEU A 62 -8.32 -19.59 2.98
N SER A 63 -9.13 -20.61 2.69
CA SER A 63 -9.09 -21.89 3.40
C SER A 63 -7.79 -22.69 3.16
N GLN A 64 -7.05 -22.34 2.11
CA GLN A 64 -5.76 -22.96 1.77
C GLN A 64 -4.59 -22.38 2.56
N VAL A 65 -4.75 -21.23 3.22
CA VAL A 65 -3.70 -20.66 4.07
C VAL A 65 -3.59 -21.51 5.34
N PRO A 66 -2.43 -22.14 5.61
CA PRO A 66 -2.29 -22.95 6.81
C PRO A 66 -2.47 -22.11 8.08
N PRO A 67 -3.08 -22.66 9.15
CA PRO A 67 -3.23 -21.95 10.41
C PRO A 67 -1.87 -21.48 10.93
N GLY A 68 -1.78 -20.19 11.31
CA GLY A 68 -0.54 -19.60 11.83
C GLY A 68 0.41 -19.08 10.75
N GLU A 69 0.16 -19.34 9.47
CA GLU A 69 1.01 -18.82 8.37
C GLU A 69 0.53 -17.46 7.86
N VAL A 70 1.46 -16.72 7.26
CA VAL A 70 1.20 -15.44 6.61
C VAL A 70 1.21 -15.67 5.12
N ALA A 71 0.17 -15.21 4.44
CA ALA A 71 0.05 -15.37 3.00
C ALA A 71 -0.60 -14.15 2.36
N THR A 72 -0.25 -13.90 1.10
CA THR A 72 -1.02 -13.02 0.23
C THR A 72 -2.05 -13.86 -0.52
N VAL A 73 -3.33 -13.52 -0.38
CA VAL A 73 -4.44 -14.18 -1.04
C VAL A 73 -5.16 -13.20 -1.95
N LYS A 74 -5.50 -13.61 -3.17
CA LYS A 74 -6.36 -12.84 -4.05
C LYS A 74 -7.82 -13.16 -3.73
N LEU A 75 -8.50 -12.24 -3.04
CA LEU A 75 -9.91 -12.40 -2.64
C LEU A 75 -10.88 -12.18 -3.78
N VAL A 76 -10.62 -11.18 -4.62
CA VAL A 76 -11.47 -10.85 -5.77
C VAL A 76 -10.56 -10.75 -6.98
N ASP A 77 -10.90 -11.46 -8.05
CA ASP A 77 -10.11 -11.49 -9.28
C ASP A 77 -10.82 -10.77 -10.42
N ARG A 78 -10.35 -9.57 -10.75
CA ARG A 78 -10.76 -8.80 -11.95
C ARG A 78 -12.27 -8.74 -12.15
N PHE A 79 -13.03 -8.46 -11.10
CA PHE A 79 -14.48 -8.31 -11.16
C PHE A 79 -14.84 -7.04 -11.96
N GLU A 80 -15.67 -7.19 -12.99
CA GLU A 80 -16.07 -6.07 -13.85
C GLU A 80 -17.09 -5.18 -13.15
N VAL A 81 -16.83 -3.88 -13.14
CA VAL A 81 -17.67 -2.87 -12.49
C VAL A 81 -17.90 -1.73 -13.48
N GLU A 82 -19.18 -1.46 -13.76
CA GLU A 82 -19.59 -0.29 -14.53
C GLU A 82 -19.63 0.94 -13.63
N HIS A 83 -19.25 2.10 -14.16
CA HIS A 83 -19.32 3.37 -13.47
C HIS A 83 -20.04 4.43 -14.33
N PRO A 84 -21.37 4.31 -14.52
CA PRO A 84 -22.13 5.30 -15.26
C PRO A 84 -22.00 6.67 -14.61
N GLU A 85 -21.89 7.71 -15.41
CA GLU A 85 -21.65 9.08 -14.96
C GLU A 85 -20.38 9.22 -14.11
N GLY A 86 -19.43 8.29 -14.24
CA GLY A 86 -18.15 8.28 -13.55
C GLY A 86 -18.16 7.74 -12.12
N PHE A 87 -19.26 7.14 -11.66
CA PHE A 87 -19.33 6.52 -10.33
C PHE A 87 -19.96 5.14 -10.43
N SER A 88 -19.34 4.14 -9.78
CA SER A 88 -19.96 2.82 -9.65
C SER A 88 -21.11 2.85 -8.64
N GLU A 89 -21.94 1.80 -8.68
CA GLU A 89 -22.72 1.43 -7.52
C GLU A 89 -21.82 1.04 -6.32
N GLU A 90 -22.43 0.89 -5.15
CA GLU A 90 -21.73 0.45 -3.95
C GLU A 90 -21.49 -1.07 -3.99
N LEU A 91 -20.21 -1.43 -3.91
CA LEU A 91 -19.70 -2.79 -3.92
C LEU A 91 -19.51 -3.27 -2.48
N CYS A 92 -19.94 -4.48 -2.16
CA CYS A 92 -19.83 -5.05 -0.84
C CYS A 92 -18.80 -6.18 -0.80
N LEU A 93 -17.84 -6.06 0.11
CA LEU A 93 -16.83 -7.06 0.41
C LEU A 93 -17.06 -7.60 1.82
N SER A 94 -17.11 -8.93 1.94
CA SER A 94 -17.05 -9.61 3.23
C SER A 94 -15.60 -9.93 3.57
N VAL A 95 -15.05 -9.18 4.52
CA VAL A 95 -13.69 -9.35 5.00
C VAL A 95 -13.72 -10.37 6.14
N PRO A 96 -13.01 -11.51 6.01
CA PRO A 96 -12.93 -12.50 7.07
C PRO A 96 -12.22 -11.96 8.32
N ASP A 97 -12.24 -12.77 9.38
CA ASP A 97 -11.27 -12.63 10.46
C ASP A 97 -9.84 -12.76 9.90
N ASN A 98 -8.80 -12.49 10.68
CA ASN A 98 -7.39 -12.73 10.31
C ASN A 98 -6.81 -12.02 9.06
N ILE A 99 -7.51 -11.03 8.51
CA ILE A 99 -6.94 -10.13 7.49
C ILE A 99 -6.14 -9.01 8.16
N LEU A 100 -4.85 -8.93 7.82
CA LEU A 100 -3.94 -7.88 8.28
C LEU A 100 -4.06 -6.61 7.43
N SER A 101 -4.14 -6.78 6.11
CA SER A 101 -4.23 -5.67 5.17
C SER A 101 -5.03 -6.06 3.92
N LEU A 102 -5.55 -5.04 3.23
CA LEU A 102 -6.22 -5.15 1.95
C LEU A 102 -5.59 -4.18 0.96
N ALA A 103 -5.28 -4.69 -0.24
CA ALA A 103 -4.93 -3.89 -1.40
C ALA A 103 -6.05 -3.99 -2.44
N VAL A 104 -6.69 -2.88 -2.74
CA VAL A 104 -7.71 -2.77 -3.79
C VAL A 104 -7.05 -2.17 -5.02
N THR A 105 -7.01 -2.93 -6.10
CA THR A 105 -6.51 -2.49 -7.41
C THR A 105 -7.68 -2.30 -8.37
N ILE A 106 -7.69 -1.18 -9.08
CA ILE A 106 -8.67 -0.85 -10.13
C ILE A 106 -7.91 -0.70 -11.44
N GLU A 107 -8.35 -1.40 -12.48
CA GLU A 107 -7.73 -1.40 -13.80
C GLU A 107 -8.79 -1.02 -14.86
N GLY A 108 -8.52 -0.02 -15.70
CA GLY A 108 -9.46 0.45 -16.71
C GLY A 108 -8.77 1.06 -17.93
N SER A 109 -9.48 1.90 -18.69
CA SER A 109 -8.89 2.67 -19.79
C SER A 109 -7.77 3.59 -19.31
N ASP A 110 -6.66 3.57 -20.04
CA ASP A 110 -5.50 4.47 -19.98
C ASP A 110 -5.80 5.96 -20.20
N ARG A 111 -7.06 6.33 -20.44
CA ARG A 111 -7.50 7.73 -20.62
C ARG A 111 -8.21 8.31 -19.42
N LEU A 112 -8.63 7.47 -18.48
CA LEU A 112 -9.33 7.92 -17.28
C LEU A 112 -8.42 7.79 -16.07
N THR A 113 -8.58 8.73 -15.15
CA THR A 113 -8.07 8.66 -13.79
C THR A 113 -9.08 7.92 -12.92
N TYR A 114 -8.62 6.91 -12.21
CA TYR A 114 -9.43 6.12 -11.29
C TYR A 114 -9.02 6.36 -9.84
N ALA A 115 -9.99 6.21 -8.96
CA ALA A 115 -9.79 6.14 -7.52
C ALA A 115 -10.96 5.40 -6.85
N LEU A 116 -10.83 5.15 -5.55
CA LEU A 116 -11.99 4.87 -4.71
C LEU A 116 -12.71 6.19 -4.41
N ASN A 117 -13.99 6.28 -4.77
CA ASN A 117 -14.84 7.40 -4.37
C ASN A 117 -15.10 7.36 -2.85
N GLY A 118 -15.21 6.16 -2.29
CA GLY A 118 -15.31 5.93 -0.85
C GLY A 118 -15.02 4.48 -0.49
N TRP A 119 -14.61 4.26 0.76
CA TRP A 119 -14.39 2.95 1.36
C TRP A 119 -14.77 3.01 2.84
N GLN A 120 -15.83 2.32 3.20
CA GLN A 120 -16.33 2.19 4.57
C GLN A 120 -16.07 0.77 5.06
N GLY A 121 -15.60 0.64 6.30
CA GLY A 121 -15.54 -0.64 7.02
C GLY A 121 -16.80 -0.89 7.86
N PRO A 122 -16.72 -1.86 8.78
CA PRO A 122 -17.78 -2.13 9.75
C PRO A 122 -18.22 -0.88 10.53
N ASP A 123 -19.47 -0.87 10.97
CA ASP A 123 -20.09 0.23 11.73
C ASP A 123 -20.03 1.62 11.07
N GLY A 124 -19.78 1.68 9.75
CA GLY A 124 -19.69 2.92 8.99
C GLY A 124 -18.36 3.66 9.17
N PHE A 125 -17.31 2.99 9.65
CA PHE A 125 -15.99 3.58 9.76
C PHE A 125 -15.43 3.96 8.37
N GLU A 126 -15.21 5.26 8.13
CA GLU A 126 -14.69 5.76 6.86
C GLU A 126 -13.17 5.50 6.74
N ILE A 127 -12.77 4.48 6.00
CA ILE A 127 -11.37 4.28 5.62
C ILE A 127 -10.98 5.34 4.59
N VAL A 128 -11.79 5.49 3.54
CA VAL A 128 -11.73 6.58 2.56
C VAL A 128 -13.09 7.28 2.56
N ARG A 129 -13.09 8.57 2.92
CA ARG A 129 -14.32 9.37 3.02
C ARG A 129 -14.96 9.59 1.64
N PRO A 130 -16.25 9.30 1.45
CA PRO A 130 -16.98 9.63 0.22
C PRO A 130 -16.83 11.10 -0.21
N GLY A 131 -16.60 11.36 -1.49
CA GLY A 131 -16.56 12.71 -2.05
C GLY A 131 -15.29 13.52 -1.73
N TRP A 132 -14.25 12.87 -1.21
CA TRP A 132 -12.96 13.51 -0.95
C TRP A 132 -12.35 14.18 -2.20
N ASN A 133 -12.59 13.62 -3.38
CA ASN A 133 -12.03 14.10 -4.65
C ASN A 133 -12.98 15.01 -5.45
N THR A 134 -13.95 15.65 -4.79
CA THR A 134 -14.92 16.55 -5.48
C THR A 134 -14.25 17.72 -6.20
N GLN A 135 -13.08 18.17 -5.74
CA GLN A 135 -12.29 19.21 -6.40
C GLN A 135 -11.28 18.68 -7.42
N GLY A 136 -11.19 17.35 -7.61
CA GLY A 136 -10.25 16.73 -8.54
C GLY A 136 -8.78 16.92 -8.14
N GLN A 137 -8.48 17.03 -6.84
CA GLN A 137 -7.12 17.18 -6.34
C GLN A 137 -6.28 15.91 -6.54
N GLY A 138 -6.94 14.77 -6.73
CA GLY A 138 -6.28 13.47 -6.94
C GLY A 138 -5.65 12.88 -5.69
N LEU A 139 -5.38 13.66 -4.64
CA LEU A 139 -4.80 13.19 -3.38
C LEU A 139 -5.79 13.36 -2.21
N CYS A 140 -6.06 12.28 -1.47
CA CYS A 140 -6.81 12.40 -0.22
C CYS A 140 -5.90 12.60 0.99
N SER A 141 -5.64 13.85 1.38
CA SER A 141 -4.75 14.17 2.51
C SER A 141 -5.48 14.35 3.85
N ASN A 142 -6.06 15.54 4.10
CA ASN A 142 -6.40 15.99 5.46
C ASN A 142 -7.66 15.39 6.08
N ASN A 143 -8.42 14.57 5.35
CA ASN A 143 -9.75 14.10 5.75
C ASN A 143 -9.99 12.60 5.48
N CYS A 144 -9.00 11.88 4.95
CA CYS A 144 -9.08 10.43 4.83
C CYS A 144 -8.25 9.78 5.92
N ASN A 145 -8.80 8.73 6.54
CA ASN A 145 -8.02 7.88 7.42
C ASN A 145 -6.98 7.11 6.61
N ASN A 146 -7.28 6.73 5.37
CA ASN A 146 -6.35 6.11 4.44
C ASN A 146 -5.97 7.08 3.32
N ARG A 147 -4.69 7.46 3.24
CA ARG A 147 -4.21 8.39 2.21
C ARG A 147 -4.16 7.64 0.87
N ILE A 148 -4.82 8.15 -0.17
CA ILE A 148 -4.84 7.54 -1.50
C ILE A 148 -4.57 8.58 -2.58
N TYR A 149 -4.03 8.13 -3.71
CA TYR A 149 -3.74 8.97 -4.85
C TYR A 149 -4.35 8.41 -6.14
N ALA A 150 -5.24 9.17 -6.75
CA ALA A 150 -5.92 8.83 -7.99
C ALA A 150 -4.92 8.74 -9.14
N ARG A 151 -5.07 7.73 -10.01
CA ARG A 151 -4.10 7.45 -11.08
C ARG A 151 -4.75 7.06 -12.39
N ILE A 152 -4.07 7.41 -13.48
CA ILE A 152 -4.52 7.15 -14.85
C ILE A 152 -4.34 5.67 -15.17
N GLY A 153 -5.33 5.06 -15.82
CA GLY A 153 -5.30 3.68 -16.32
C GLY A 153 -5.41 2.60 -15.24
N ALA A 154 -4.65 2.72 -14.16
CA ALA A 154 -4.77 1.83 -13.00
C ALA A 154 -4.51 2.58 -11.70
N PHE A 155 -5.19 2.15 -10.65
CA PHE A 155 -5.16 2.72 -9.30
C PHE A 155 -4.99 1.61 -8.28
N ALA A 156 -4.36 1.92 -7.14
CA ALA A 156 -4.42 1.08 -5.97
C ALA A 156 -4.63 1.86 -4.67
N ALA A 157 -5.27 1.21 -3.71
CA ALA A 157 -5.34 1.62 -2.32
C ALA A 157 -4.85 0.48 -1.44
N LEU A 158 -3.96 0.77 -0.49
CA LEU A 158 -3.53 -0.15 0.55
C LEU A 158 -4.08 0.34 1.89
N ALA A 159 -4.76 -0.54 2.64
CA ALA A 159 -5.14 -0.28 4.02
C ALA A 159 -4.69 -1.45 4.92
N PRO A 160 -4.15 -1.19 6.12
CA PRO A 160 -3.88 0.14 6.65
C PRO A 160 -2.59 0.74 6.06
N ASN A 161 -2.63 2.02 5.66
CA ASN A 161 -1.42 2.83 5.39
C ASN A 161 -1.24 3.99 6.39
N ASN A 162 -2.04 3.96 7.46
CA ASN A 162 -2.04 4.89 8.58
C ASN A 162 -2.60 4.13 9.80
N PRO A 163 -2.06 4.29 11.01
CA PRO A 163 -2.67 3.72 12.23
C PRO A 163 -4.15 4.02 12.44
N ALA A 164 -4.65 5.12 11.85
CA ALA A 164 -6.07 5.46 11.90
C ALA A 164 -6.91 4.66 10.89
N SER A 165 -6.39 4.27 9.72
CA SER A 165 -7.10 3.33 8.85
C SER A 165 -6.93 1.93 9.41
N ARG A 166 -8.02 1.22 9.67
CA ARG A 166 -8.00 -0.16 10.16
C ARG A 166 -8.80 -1.02 9.20
N VAL A 167 -8.31 -2.23 8.97
CA VAL A 167 -9.07 -3.28 8.33
C VAL A 167 -9.62 -4.15 9.45
N GLU A 168 -10.93 -4.15 9.59
CA GLU A 168 -11.62 -4.92 10.62
C GLU A 168 -12.44 -6.02 9.95
N PRO A 169 -12.58 -7.21 10.56
CA PRO A 169 -13.45 -8.24 10.03
C PRO A 169 -14.88 -7.73 9.90
N GLY A 170 -15.56 -8.13 8.84
CA GLY A 170 -16.93 -7.71 8.58
C GLY A 170 -17.09 -6.94 7.28
N ARG A 171 -18.13 -6.11 7.24
CA ARG A 171 -18.68 -5.59 6.00
C ARG A 171 -17.94 -4.35 5.57
N HIS A 172 -17.34 -4.41 4.39
CA HIS A 172 -16.76 -3.25 3.73
C HIS A 172 -17.57 -2.86 2.51
N ILE A 173 -17.87 -1.57 2.40
CA ILE A 173 -18.56 -0.97 1.26
C ILE A 173 -17.59 -0.06 0.52
N LEU A 174 -17.43 -0.27 -0.77
CA LEU A 174 -16.50 0.47 -1.61
C LEU A 174 -17.19 0.96 -2.89
N SER A 175 -16.77 2.10 -3.41
CA SER A 175 -17.24 2.61 -4.70
C SER A 175 -16.07 3.16 -5.50
N VAL A 176 -16.14 2.98 -6.83
CA VAL A 176 -15.13 3.43 -7.78
C VAL A 176 -15.57 4.76 -8.40
N GLU A 177 -14.61 5.66 -8.63
CA GLU A 177 -14.80 6.77 -9.55
C GLU A 177 -13.86 6.69 -10.76
N GLY A 178 -14.37 7.12 -11.91
CA GLY A 178 -13.63 7.28 -13.17
C GLY A 178 -13.80 8.71 -13.70
N ARG A 179 -12.69 9.42 -13.89
CA ARG A 179 -12.68 10.81 -14.34
C ARG A 179 -11.77 11.02 -15.54
N TYR A 180 -12.12 11.97 -16.40
CA TYR A 180 -11.30 12.42 -17.51
C TYR A 180 -10.88 13.86 -17.30
N SER A 181 -9.61 14.16 -17.56
CA SER A 181 -9.14 15.53 -17.71
C SER A 181 -8.63 15.77 -19.12
N SER A 182 -9.07 16.87 -19.74
CA SER A 182 -8.57 17.26 -21.07
C SER A 182 -7.20 17.92 -21.03
N SER A 183 -6.73 18.34 -19.86
CA SER A 183 -5.39 18.91 -19.66
C SER A 183 -5.00 18.87 -18.17
N PRO A 184 -3.70 18.97 -17.83
CA PRO A 184 -3.26 18.98 -16.43
C PRO A 184 -3.86 20.11 -15.56
N LEU A 185 -4.38 21.17 -16.19
CA LEU A 185 -4.98 22.33 -15.51
C LEU A 185 -6.51 22.29 -15.48
N ALA A 186 -7.15 21.38 -16.21
CA ALA A 186 -8.59 21.27 -16.25
C ALA A 186 -9.09 20.45 -15.05
N ALA A 187 -10.23 20.85 -14.48
CA ALA A 187 -10.89 20.08 -13.43
C ALA A 187 -11.37 18.74 -13.99
N PRO A 188 -10.94 17.59 -13.44
CA PRO A 188 -11.35 16.27 -13.88
C PRO A 188 -12.88 16.11 -13.82
N GLN A 189 -13.47 15.65 -14.93
CA GLN A 189 -14.91 15.43 -15.05
C GLN A 189 -15.25 13.94 -14.96
N PRO A 190 -16.29 13.53 -14.22
CA PRO A 190 -16.77 12.16 -14.22
C PRO A 190 -17.09 11.66 -15.63
N ARG A 191 -16.77 10.40 -15.93
CA ARG A 191 -17.01 9.76 -17.23
C ARG A 191 -17.47 8.32 -17.10
N ASP A 192 -18.45 7.96 -17.93
CA ASP A 192 -18.87 6.57 -18.12
C ASP A 192 -17.70 5.69 -18.51
N GLY A 193 -17.75 4.44 -18.05
CA GLY A 193 -16.78 3.41 -18.39
C GLY A 193 -16.96 2.18 -17.52
N SER A 194 -16.02 1.26 -17.67
CA SER A 194 -15.94 0.06 -16.86
C SER A 194 -14.51 -0.19 -16.41
N VAL A 195 -14.39 -0.84 -15.26
CA VAL A 195 -13.11 -1.21 -14.65
C VAL A 195 -13.13 -2.66 -14.20
N LYS A 196 -11.94 -3.20 -13.96
CA LYS A 196 -11.73 -4.48 -13.28
C LYS A 196 -11.22 -4.19 -11.88
N VAL A 197 -11.91 -4.72 -10.89
CA VAL A 197 -11.52 -4.62 -9.48
C VAL A 197 -10.88 -5.93 -9.04
N THR A 198 -9.66 -5.84 -8.51
CA THR A 198 -8.94 -6.94 -7.90
C THR A 198 -8.66 -6.59 -6.45
N ILE A 199 -8.86 -7.52 -5.53
CA ILE A 199 -8.60 -7.31 -4.10
C ILE A 199 -7.66 -8.40 -3.62
N HIS A 200 -6.49 -7.98 -3.14
CA HIS A 200 -5.55 -8.84 -2.44
C HIS A 200 -5.65 -8.59 -0.95
N ALA A 201 -5.58 -9.66 -0.17
CA ALA A 201 -5.51 -9.61 1.28
C ALA A 201 -4.21 -10.22 1.75
N ARG A 202 -3.57 -9.56 2.71
CA ARG A 202 -2.51 -10.18 3.50
C ARG A 202 -3.18 -10.83 4.70
N VAL A 203 -3.13 -12.16 4.74
CA VAL A 203 -3.65 -12.97 5.82
C VAL A 203 -2.54 -13.14 6.85
N VAL A 204 -2.88 -13.00 8.12
CA VAL A 204 -1.95 -13.22 9.23
C VAL A 204 -2.41 -14.42 10.05
N GLY A 205 -1.43 -15.21 10.50
CA GLY A 205 -1.61 -16.21 11.53
C GLY A 205 -1.73 -15.56 12.91
N ASP A 206 -0.96 -16.08 13.87
CA ASP A 206 -1.00 -15.59 15.26
C ASP A 206 -0.17 -14.31 15.47
N GLU A 207 0.82 -14.06 14.61
CA GLU A 207 1.77 -12.95 14.77
C GLU A 207 1.91 -12.13 13.48
N VAL A 208 1.97 -10.80 13.65
CA VAL A 208 2.21 -9.86 12.54
C VAL A 208 3.67 -10.00 12.07
N PRO A 209 3.93 -10.18 10.76
CA PRO A 209 5.28 -10.31 10.24
C PRO A 209 6.15 -9.09 10.54
N GLU A 210 7.31 -9.34 11.15
CA GLU A 210 8.34 -8.33 11.37
C GLU A 210 9.31 -8.21 10.19
N THR A 211 9.38 -9.24 9.35
CA THR A 211 10.26 -9.32 8.18
C THR A 211 9.49 -9.64 6.91
N GLY A 212 10.15 -9.51 5.77
CA GLY A 212 9.65 -10.02 4.50
C GLY A 212 10.66 -9.84 3.37
N THR A 213 10.38 -10.45 2.22
CA THR A 213 11.25 -10.41 1.04
C THR A 213 10.53 -9.71 -0.11
N LEU A 214 11.24 -8.84 -0.82
CA LEU A 214 10.74 -8.14 -2.00
C LEU A 214 11.58 -8.48 -3.22
N ASP A 215 10.97 -9.19 -4.16
CA ASP A 215 11.58 -9.46 -5.47
C ASP A 215 11.41 -8.25 -6.40
N LEU A 216 12.35 -8.04 -7.32
CA LEU A 216 12.37 -6.87 -8.18
C LEU A 216 12.57 -7.25 -9.65
N ASN A 217 11.88 -6.56 -10.54
CA ASN A 217 12.11 -6.63 -11.98
C ASN A 217 12.75 -5.31 -12.44
N LEU A 218 14.00 -5.36 -12.86
CA LEU A 218 14.78 -4.19 -13.26
C LEU A 218 14.89 -4.14 -14.78
N PHE A 219 14.45 -3.02 -15.34
CA PHE A 219 14.38 -2.76 -16.77
C PHE A 219 15.38 -1.67 -17.14
N PHE A 220 16.24 -1.95 -18.11
CA PHE A 220 17.34 -1.08 -18.51
C PHE A 220 17.14 -0.58 -19.93
N SER A 221 17.19 0.74 -20.13
CA SER A 221 17.14 1.36 -21.46
C SER A 221 18.54 1.51 -22.10
N GLY A 222 19.59 0.95 -21.49
CA GLY A 222 20.99 1.24 -21.85
C GLY A 222 21.57 2.46 -21.12
N SER A 223 20.76 3.11 -20.29
CA SER A 223 21.10 4.23 -19.42
C SER A 223 22.34 3.94 -18.55
N ASP A 224 23.28 4.87 -18.49
CA ASP A 224 24.59 4.70 -17.81
C ASP A 224 25.41 3.48 -18.29
N GLY A 225 25.08 2.90 -19.45
CA GLY A 225 25.69 1.67 -19.95
C GLY A 225 25.18 0.39 -19.26
N TRP A 226 24.17 0.51 -18.39
CA TRP A 226 23.51 -0.63 -17.77
C TRP A 226 22.54 -1.29 -18.75
N THR A 227 22.65 -2.60 -18.86
CA THR A 227 21.76 -3.49 -19.61
C THR A 227 21.46 -4.71 -18.75
N ALA A 228 20.52 -5.54 -19.19
CA ALA A 228 20.26 -6.82 -18.53
C ALA A 228 21.49 -7.72 -18.46
N GLU A 229 22.42 -7.59 -19.42
CA GLU A 229 23.67 -8.33 -19.46
C GLU A 229 24.76 -7.72 -18.57
N SER A 230 24.92 -6.39 -18.56
CA SER A 230 26.02 -5.73 -17.83
C SER A 230 25.73 -5.53 -16.34
N ALA A 231 24.51 -5.10 -16.00
CA ALA A 231 24.14 -4.68 -14.65
C ALA A 231 24.37 -5.71 -13.53
N PRO A 232 24.16 -7.04 -13.72
CA PRO A 232 24.44 -8.04 -12.69
C PRO A 232 25.91 -8.11 -12.24
N THR A 233 26.84 -7.58 -13.04
CA THR A 233 28.29 -7.60 -12.73
C THR A 233 28.93 -6.22 -12.70
N ASP A 234 28.15 -5.17 -12.98
CA ASP A 234 28.62 -3.80 -12.94
C ASP A 234 28.81 -3.36 -11.47
N PRO A 235 30.01 -2.95 -11.05
CA PRO A 235 30.28 -2.65 -9.65
C PRO A 235 29.50 -1.45 -9.13
N GLU A 236 29.19 -0.45 -9.97
CA GLU A 236 28.44 0.74 -9.57
C GLU A 236 26.97 0.38 -9.38
N PHE A 237 26.39 -0.42 -10.28
CA PHE A 237 25.02 -0.90 -10.12
C PHE A 237 24.85 -1.84 -8.92
N GLN A 238 25.81 -2.74 -8.68
CA GLN A 238 25.76 -3.62 -7.50
C GLN A 238 25.84 -2.81 -6.20
N GLN A 239 26.60 -1.71 -6.17
CA GLN A 239 26.58 -0.78 -5.04
C GLN A 239 25.21 -0.14 -4.85
N VAL A 240 24.53 0.28 -5.92
CA VAL A 240 23.16 0.82 -5.84
C VAL A 240 22.19 -0.18 -5.22
N LEU A 241 22.28 -1.47 -5.59
CA LEU A 241 21.45 -2.53 -5.01
C LEU A 241 21.81 -2.86 -3.56
N GLU A 242 23.09 -2.83 -3.21
CA GLU A 242 23.56 -3.02 -1.82
C GLU A 242 22.99 -1.93 -0.92
N GLU A 243 23.13 -0.66 -1.30
CA GLU A 243 22.60 0.49 -0.56
C GLU A 243 21.07 0.48 -0.45
N LEU A 244 20.36 0.08 -1.52
CA LEU A 244 18.91 -0.16 -1.46
C LEU A 244 18.57 -1.21 -0.40
N GLY A 245 19.32 -2.33 -0.38
CA GLY A 245 19.16 -3.40 0.60
C GLY A 245 19.39 -2.91 2.02
N GLU A 246 20.43 -2.11 2.26
CA GLU A 246 20.71 -1.51 3.58
C GLU A 246 19.57 -0.61 4.07
N ILE A 247 18.99 0.21 3.19
CA ILE A 247 17.85 1.08 3.52
C ILE A 247 16.64 0.25 3.95
N TYR A 248 16.25 -0.73 3.13
CA TYR A 248 15.06 -1.56 3.40
C TYR A 248 15.25 -2.54 4.56
N ALA A 249 16.48 -2.97 4.83
CA ALA A 249 16.80 -3.83 5.97
C ALA A 249 16.52 -3.16 7.32
N GLN A 250 16.52 -1.82 7.41
CA GLN A 250 16.14 -1.07 8.61
C GLN A 250 14.74 -1.43 9.11
N VAL A 251 13.85 -1.81 8.18
CA VAL A 251 12.47 -2.19 8.45
C VAL A 251 12.20 -3.67 8.16
N GLY A 252 13.23 -4.51 8.19
CA GLY A 252 13.10 -5.96 8.05
C GLY A 252 12.72 -6.43 6.65
N ILE A 253 12.91 -5.61 5.62
CA ILE A 253 12.70 -6.02 4.22
C ILE A 253 14.03 -6.43 3.60
N GLU A 254 14.09 -7.66 3.12
CA GLU A 254 15.20 -8.17 2.31
C GLU A 254 14.87 -8.01 0.82
N ILE A 255 15.85 -7.58 0.03
CA ILE A 255 15.73 -7.64 -1.44
C ILE A 255 15.99 -9.07 -1.88
N GLY A 256 15.00 -9.68 -2.50
CA GLY A 256 15.00 -11.09 -2.89
C GLY A 256 15.57 -11.33 -4.28
N GLU A 257 14.82 -12.08 -5.09
CA GLU A 257 15.22 -12.35 -6.47
C GLU A 257 15.13 -11.07 -7.32
N VAL A 258 16.15 -10.85 -8.14
CA VAL A 258 16.23 -9.72 -9.07
C VAL A 258 16.27 -10.25 -10.50
N ALA A 259 15.27 -9.87 -11.29
CA ALA A 259 15.26 -10.11 -12.74
C ALA A 259 15.76 -8.88 -13.48
N TYR A 260 16.58 -9.11 -14.50
CA TYR A 260 17.18 -8.06 -15.32
C TYR A 260 16.63 -8.16 -16.74
N LEU A 261 16.09 -7.06 -17.27
CA LEU A 261 15.44 -6.99 -18.57
C LEU A 261 15.88 -5.74 -19.32
N ASP A 262 15.98 -5.81 -20.64
CA ASP A 262 16.16 -4.62 -21.47
C ASP A 262 14.80 -4.05 -21.93
N VAL A 263 14.75 -2.73 -22.07
CA VAL A 263 13.74 -1.97 -22.82
C VAL A 263 14.43 -1.25 -23.98
N ASP A 264 13.63 -0.70 -24.90
CA ASP A 264 14.16 0.05 -26.04
C ASP A 264 14.96 1.29 -25.57
N GLU A 265 16.02 1.63 -26.31
CA GLU A 265 16.88 2.79 -26.04
C GLU A 265 16.12 4.12 -26.20
N GLU A 266 15.01 4.13 -26.92
CA GLU A 266 14.14 5.31 -27.02
C GLU A 266 13.61 5.79 -25.66
N TYR A 267 13.55 4.89 -24.66
CA TYR A 267 13.14 5.22 -23.30
C TYR A 267 14.24 5.80 -22.41
N GLN A 268 15.44 6.06 -22.93
CA GLN A 268 16.48 6.77 -22.17
C GLN A 268 16.03 8.21 -21.82
N ASP A 269 15.30 8.90 -22.69
CA ASP A 269 14.83 10.28 -22.46
C ASP A 269 13.31 10.34 -22.51
N ILE A 270 12.69 10.45 -21.34
CA ILE A 270 11.24 10.52 -21.17
C ILE A 270 10.79 11.97 -21.20
N ALA A 271 10.04 12.33 -22.23
CA ALA A 271 9.65 13.69 -22.54
C ALA A 271 8.47 14.22 -21.72
N ASP A 272 7.56 13.36 -21.27
CA ASP A 272 6.39 13.77 -20.49
C ASP A 272 5.95 12.71 -19.46
N ILE A 273 6.23 13.00 -18.19
CA ILE A 273 5.83 12.17 -17.05
C ILE A 273 4.46 12.55 -16.47
N MET A 274 3.79 13.59 -16.97
CA MET A 274 2.62 14.22 -16.33
C MET A 274 1.29 13.94 -17.03
N SER A 275 1.28 13.69 -18.33
CA SER A 275 0.01 13.49 -19.05
C SER A 275 -0.65 12.12 -18.82
N GLY A 276 0.07 11.15 -18.24
CA GLY A 276 -0.38 9.76 -18.13
C GLY A 276 -0.53 9.06 -19.49
N THR A 277 -0.02 9.69 -20.54
CA THR A 277 0.07 9.18 -21.91
C THR A 277 1.48 9.44 -22.43
N GLY A 278 1.86 8.85 -23.56
CA GLY A 278 3.19 9.06 -24.15
C GLY A 278 4.26 8.12 -23.61
N ASP A 279 5.52 8.50 -23.76
CA ASP A 279 6.69 7.64 -23.55
C ASP A 279 6.80 7.09 -22.13
N PHE A 280 6.47 7.87 -21.09
CA PHE A 280 6.43 7.36 -19.71
C PHE A 280 5.38 6.26 -19.52
N ALA A 281 4.17 6.48 -20.04
CA ALA A 281 3.09 5.51 -19.95
C ALA A 281 3.45 4.22 -20.72
N GLU A 282 3.99 4.36 -21.94
CA GLU A 282 4.45 3.25 -22.76
C GLU A 282 5.60 2.48 -22.11
N LEU A 283 6.57 3.18 -21.49
CA LEU A 283 7.64 2.57 -20.71
C LEU A 283 7.06 1.65 -19.63
N LEU A 284 6.13 2.14 -18.79
CA LEU A 284 5.57 1.34 -17.70
C LEU A 284 4.79 0.12 -18.17
N THR A 285 4.21 0.13 -19.38
CA THR A 285 3.54 -1.06 -19.94
C THR A 285 4.51 -2.21 -20.23
N ASN A 286 5.82 -1.95 -20.33
CA ASN A 286 6.82 -3.01 -20.48
C ASN A 286 6.91 -3.94 -19.27
N SER A 287 6.36 -3.55 -18.12
CA SER A 287 6.21 -4.42 -16.94
C SER A 287 5.40 -5.68 -17.23
N ALA A 288 4.61 -5.73 -18.31
CA ALA A 288 3.98 -6.96 -18.78
C ALA A 288 4.98 -8.10 -19.05
N ARG A 289 6.25 -7.78 -19.31
CA ARG A 289 7.34 -8.75 -19.54
C ARG A 289 8.03 -9.21 -18.25
N ALA A 290 7.70 -8.64 -17.09
CA ALA A 290 8.33 -8.92 -15.81
C ALA A 290 8.09 -10.39 -15.38
N PRO A 291 9.15 -11.22 -15.22
CA PRO A 291 9.00 -12.62 -14.86
C PRO A 291 8.70 -12.83 -13.38
N LEU A 292 9.20 -11.96 -12.49
CA LEU A 292 9.04 -12.12 -11.05
C LEU A 292 7.78 -11.46 -10.55
N ASP A 293 7.18 -12.07 -9.54
CA ASP A 293 6.06 -11.49 -8.82
C ASP A 293 6.55 -10.41 -7.84
N GLY A 294 6.82 -9.22 -8.40
CA GLY A 294 7.41 -8.08 -7.70
C GLY A 294 7.31 -6.79 -8.51
N PRO A 295 7.60 -5.62 -7.90
CA PRO A 295 7.60 -4.33 -8.57
C PRO A 295 8.52 -4.29 -9.81
N SER A 296 8.19 -3.42 -10.77
CA SER A 296 8.97 -3.18 -11.98
C SER A 296 9.62 -1.80 -11.91
N ILE A 297 10.93 -1.72 -12.13
CA ILE A 297 11.73 -0.51 -12.01
C ILE A 297 12.50 -0.28 -13.31
N PHE A 298 12.37 0.91 -13.85
CA PHE A 298 12.90 1.31 -15.15
C PHE A 298 14.01 2.34 -14.95
N PHE A 299 15.22 2.01 -15.39
CA PHE A 299 16.36 2.93 -15.37
C PHE A 299 16.45 3.70 -16.68
N VAL A 300 16.44 5.03 -16.58
CA VAL A 300 16.42 5.97 -17.70
C VAL A 300 17.44 7.10 -17.50
N ASP A 301 17.82 7.81 -18.55
CA ASP A 301 18.81 8.90 -18.45
C ASP A 301 18.13 10.18 -17.99
N ARG A 302 16.85 10.39 -18.33
CA ARG A 302 16.15 11.65 -18.06
C ARG A 302 14.65 11.47 -17.94
N LEU A 303 14.09 12.16 -16.94
CA LEU A 303 12.65 12.34 -16.79
C LEU A 303 12.34 13.83 -16.90
N ARG A 304 11.51 14.21 -17.87
CA ARG A 304 11.13 15.60 -18.08
C ARG A 304 9.71 15.88 -17.61
N SER A 305 9.55 17.04 -17.00
CA SER A 305 8.27 17.61 -16.59
C SER A 305 8.07 19.00 -17.20
N ILE A 306 6.81 19.39 -17.37
CA ILE A 306 6.42 20.75 -17.78
C ILE A 306 6.90 21.84 -16.81
N PHE A 307 7.35 21.45 -15.61
CA PHE A 307 7.86 22.36 -14.59
C PHE A 307 9.39 22.54 -14.62
N ASP A 308 10.12 21.82 -15.48
CA ASP A 308 11.60 21.78 -15.46
C ASP A 308 12.27 23.05 -16.02
N GLY A 309 11.50 24.06 -16.42
CA GLY A 309 12.00 25.40 -16.75
C GLY A 309 13.03 25.50 -17.89
N GLY A 310 13.34 24.39 -18.58
CA GLY A 310 14.34 24.32 -19.64
C GLY A 310 15.81 24.38 -19.16
N SER A 311 16.07 24.30 -17.86
CA SER A 311 17.44 24.22 -17.33
C SER A 311 17.84 22.77 -17.05
N GLU A 312 19.02 22.36 -17.53
CA GLU A 312 19.60 21.00 -17.44
C GLU A 312 19.88 20.48 -16.01
N GLY A 313 19.20 20.97 -14.96
CA GLY A 313 19.53 20.63 -13.57
C GLY A 313 18.42 20.83 -12.53
N GLY A 314 17.14 20.86 -12.93
CA GLY A 314 16.00 20.97 -12.01
C GLY A 314 14.93 19.89 -12.21
N GLY A 315 15.32 18.73 -12.74
CA GLY A 315 14.40 17.68 -13.20
C GLY A 315 13.89 16.75 -12.09
N VAL A 316 12.83 16.03 -12.40
CA VAL A 316 12.30 14.92 -11.59
C VAL A 316 13.31 13.77 -11.63
N LEU A 317 13.82 13.34 -10.47
CA LEU A 317 14.89 12.33 -10.41
C LEU A 317 14.35 10.89 -10.50
N GLY A 318 13.11 10.71 -10.07
CA GLY A 318 12.39 9.45 -10.12
C GLY A 318 10.89 9.72 -10.08
N ILE A 319 10.11 8.75 -10.53
CA ILE A 319 8.65 8.83 -10.46
C ILE A 319 8.03 7.43 -10.36
N SER A 320 7.22 7.23 -9.32
CA SER A 320 6.35 6.06 -9.22
C SER A 320 5.06 6.22 -10.06
N GLY A 321 4.72 5.19 -10.83
CA GLY A 321 3.47 5.11 -11.60
C GLY A 321 2.20 5.15 -10.73
N GLY A 322 2.29 4.80 -9.45
CA GLY A 322 1.18 4.87 -8.49
C GLY A 322 1.63 4.98 -7.04
N ILE A 323 0.76 5.49 -6.16
CA ILE A 323 1.04 5.59 -4.71
C ILE A 323 -0.16 5.04 -3.92
N PRO A 324 -0.17 3.72 -3.60
CA PRO A 324 0.73 2.67 -4.09
C PRO A 324 0.54 2.34 -5.58
N GLY A 325 1.48 1.57 -6.13
CA GLY A 325 1.34 0.95 -7.45
C GLY A 325 0.27 -0.15 -7.50
N PRO A 326 -0.25 -0.50 -8.68
CA PRO A 326 -1.27 -1.53 -8.82
C PRO A 326 -0.72 -2.92 -8.47
N VAL A 327 -1.16 -3.45 -7.33
CA VAL A 327 -0.64 -4.69 -6.74
C VAL A 327 -0.95 -5.89 -7.63
N HIS A 328 0.08 -6.69 -7.94
CA HIS A 328 0.03 -7.89 -8.80
C HIS A 328 -0.54 -7.64 -10.21
N VAL A 329 -0.55 -6.38 -10.64
CA VAL A 329 -1.02 -5.95 -11.94
C VAL A 329 0.13 -5.33 -12.71
N LYS A 330 0.47 -5.98 -13.83
CA LYS A 330 1.56 -5.62 -14.74
C LYS A 330 1.00 -5.16 -16.08
N GLY A 331 1.79 -4.37 -16.81
CA GLY A 331 1.44 -3.94 -18.16
C GLY A 331 0.47 -2.76 -18.24
N THR A 332 0.20 -2.08 -17.13
CA THR A 332 -0.57 -0.83 -17.13
C THR A 332 0.36 0.38 -17.19
N VAL A 333 -0.22 1.53 -17.53
CA VAL A 333 0.46 2.84 -17.50
C VAL A 333 0.82 3.32 -16.08
N ALA A 334 0.50 2.53 -15.04
CA ALA A 334 0.87 2.80 -13.65
C ALA A 334 1.70 1.66 -13.02
N SER A 335 2.00 0.59 -13.78
CA SER A 335 2.67 -0.63 -13.29
C SER A 335 4.20 -0.51 -13.26
N GLY A 336 4.73 0.46 -12.54
CA GLY A 336 6.16 0.48 -12.22
C GLY A 336 6.67 1.82 -11.72
N VAL A 337 7.99 1.92 -11.64
CA VAL A 337 8.74 3.09 -11.18
C VAL A 337 9.80 3.43 -12.22
N ALA A 338 9.98 4.69 -12.57
CA ALA A 338 11.14 5.12 -13.35
C ALA A 338 12.14 5.87 -12.46
N VAL A 339 13.43 5.59 -12.63
CA VAL A 339 14.54 6.15 -11.86
C VAL A 339 15.60 6.65 -12.83
N MET A 340 16.08 7.88 -12.64
CA MET A 340 17.25 8.35 -13.37
C MET A 340 18.50 7.60 -12.93
N SER A 341 19.22 7.00 -13.87
CA SER A 341 20.43 6.22 -13.56
C SER A 341 21.66 7.12 -13.33
N HIS A 342 21.65 8.35 -13.82
CA HIS A 342 22.83 9.22 -13.70
C HIS A 342 22.83 9.99 -12.37
N GLN A 343 24.00 10.03 -11.74
CA GLN A 343 24.20 10.88 -10.57
C GLN A 343 24.20 12.35 -10.98
N ILE A 344 23.39 13.18 -10.29
CA ILE A 344 23.49 14.64 -10.41
C ILE A 344 24.51 15.14 -9.38
N PRO A 345 25.52 15.94 -9.78
CA PRO A 345 26.44 16.56 -8.83
C PRO A 345 25.70 17.37 -7.75
N GLY A 346 25.83 16.97 -6.49
CA GLY A 346 25.14 17.60 -5.35
C GLY A 346 23.68 17.16 -5.16
N GLY A 347 23.16 16.27 -6.00
CA GLY A 347 21.88 15.59 -5.79
C GLY A 347 22.01 14.32 -4.94
N PRO A 348 20.87 13.69 -4.57
CA PRO A 348 20.86 12.42 -3.85
C PRO A 348 21.47 11.30 -4.71
N PRO A 349 22.03 10.25 -4.08
CA PRO A 349 22.52 9.09 -4.80
C PRO A 349 21.38 8.32 -5.49
N VAL A 350 21.68 7.63 -6.59
CA VAL A 350 20.69 6.82 -7.35
C VAL A 350 19.99 5.79 -6.47
N SER A 351 20.70 5.19 -5.51
CA SER A 351 20.15 4.27 -4.51
C SER A 351 19.04 4.89 -3.66
N HIS A 352 19.20 6.14 -3.23
CA HIS A 352 18.18 6.85 -2.45
C HIS A 352 16.97 7.21 -3.31
N ILE A 353 17.19 7.66 -4.55
CA ILE A 353 16.09 7.95 -5.49
C ILE A 353 15.29 6.66 -5.76
N PHE A 354 15.99 5.56 -6.02
CA PHE A 354 15.36 4.25 -6.21
C PHE A 354 14.57 3.85 -4.96
N ALA A 355 15.19 3.89 -3.77
CA ALA A 355 14.51 3.54 -2.53
C ALA A 355 13.28 4.43 -2.26
N HIS A 356 13.38 5.72 -2.53
CA HIS A 356 12.29 6.69 -2.35
C HIS A 356 11.08 6.37 -3.24
N GLU A 357 11.30 6.18 -4.53
CA GLU A 357 10.22 5.90 -5.46
C GLU A 357 9.64 4.49 -5.29
N LEU A 358 10.47 3.51 -4.89
CA LEU A 358 9.98 2.21 -4.48
C LEU A 358 9.12 2.34 -3.22
N GLY A 359 9.50 3.20 -2.27
CA GLY A 359 8.68 3.53 -1.09
C GLY A 359 7.29 4.05 -1.47
N HIS A 360 7.22 4.97 -2.45
CA HIS A 360 5.96 5.41 -3.04
C HIS A 360 5.15 4.26 -3.65
N TYR A 361 5.79 3.44 -4.49
CA TYR A 361 5.13 2.29 -5.11
C TYR A 361 4.59 1.29 -4.08
N MET A 362 5.25 1.19 -2.92
CA MET A 362 4.84 0.34 -1.80
C MET A 362 3.76 0.98 -0.91
N GLY A 363 3.41 2.25 -1.12
CA GLY A 363 2.28 2.93 -0.47
C GLY A 363 2.66 4.02 0.53
N LEU A 364 3.94 4.41 0.59
CA LEU A 364 4.39 5.53 1.40
C LEU A 364 4.14 6.87 0.70
N PHE A 365 3.92 7.91 1.50
CA PHE A 365 3.79 9.29 1.03
C PHE A 365 4.93 10.12 1.57
N HIS A 366 5.11 11.33 1.04
CA HIS A 366 6.13 12.21 1.60
C HIS A 366 5.86 12.52 3.07
N THR A 367 6.88 12.39 3.92
CA THR A 367 6.82 12.81 5.33
C THR A 367 6.49 14.30 5.43
N SER A 368 7.01 15.09 4.49
CA SER A 368 6.69 16.50 4.31
C SER A 368 6.79 16.86 2.84
N GLU A 369 5.69 17.34 2.28
CA GLU A 369 5.60 17.80 0.89
C GLU A 369 6.35 19.13 0.70
N GLN A 370 6.88 19.37 -0.50
CA GLN A 370 7.46 20.67 -0.83
C GLN A 370 6.38 21.75 -0.86
N ASN A 371 6.61 22.87 -0.16
CA ASN A 371 5.67 24.00 -0.16
C ASN A 371 5.98 24.99 -1.31
N LEU A 372 5.73 24.56 -2.55
CA LEU A 372 6.07 25.35 -3.74
C LEU A 372 5.18 26.59 -3.96
N PHE A 373 4.00 26.63 -3.35
CA PHE A 373 2.98 27.67 -3.63
C PHE A 373 2.50 28.44 -2.38
N GLY A 374 3.24 28.37 -1.26
CA GLY A 374 2.97 29.17 -0.07
C GLY A 374 1.69 28.78 0.69
N GLY A 375 1.25 27.52 0.58
CA GLY A 375 0.14 26.95 1.35
C GLY A 375 0.59 26.32 2.67
N PRO A 376 -0.33 25.74 3.47
CA PRO A 376 0.06 24.84 4.55
C PRO A 376 0.86 23.67 3.98
N GLN A 377 1.96 23.33 4.63
CA GLN A 377 2.71 22.15 4.26
C GLN A 377 1.89 20.90 4.59
N MET A 378 1.89 19.95 3.66
CA MET A 378 1.24 18.66 3.86
C MET A 378 2.26 17.67 4.41
N HIS A 379 1.81 16.82 5.32
CA HIS A 379 2.61 15.79 5.96
C HIS A 379 1.94 14.43 5.75
N ASP A 380 2.71 13.35 5.83
CA ASP A 380 2.13 12.02 5.91
C ASP A 380 1.34 11.85 7.22
N PRO A 381 0.40 10.89 7.27
CA PRO A 381 -0.41 10.70 8.47
C PRO A 381 0.29 9.79 9.51
N LEU A 382 1.56 9.44 9.30
CA LEU A 382 2.27 8.51 10.17
C LEU A 382 2.72 9.23 11.45
N PRO A 383 2.54 8.62 12.63
CA PRO A 383 2.76 9.31 13.91
C PRO A 383 4.24 9.39 14.32
N ASP A 384 5.12 8.63 13.67
CA ASP A 384 6.54 8.48 14.00
C ASP A 384 7.50 9.11 12.98
N THR A 385 6.95 9.83 11.99
CA THR A 385 7.70 10.59 10.99
C THR A 385 7.74 12.06 11.41
N PRO A 386 8.93 12.61 11.74
CA PRO A 386 9.07 14.02 12.05
C PRO A 386 8.83 14.88 10.81
N GLN A 387 8.16 16.01 11.02
CA GLN A 387 7.91 17.00 9.97
C GLN A 387 9.22 17.70 9.59
N ASN A 388 9.47 17.86 8.29
CA ASN A 388 10.63 18.56 7.70
C ASN A 388 11.99 17.99 8.09
N ASP A 389 12.07 16.69 8.38
CA ASP A 389 13.35 16.03 8.59
C ASP A 389 13.83 15.38 7.29
N GLU A 390 14.83 16.01 6.68
CA GLU A 390 15.43 15.57 5.41
C GLU A 390 16.22 14.25 5.54
N SER A 391 16.45 13.75 6.75
CA SER A 391 17.11 12.44 6.95
C SER A 391 16.19 11.25 6.64
N TYR A 392 14.87 11.45 6.63
CA TYR A 392 13.92 10.39 6.29
C TYR A 392 13.86 10.17 4.79
N LEU A 393 13.87 8.90 4.38
CA LEU A 393 13.83 8.47 2.99
C LEU A 393 12.70 9.16 2.24
N MET A 394 11.49 9.17 2.82
CA MET A 394 10.30 9.74 2.20
C MET A 394 10.19 11.26 2.39
N HIS A 395 11.23 12.00 2.77
CA HIS A 395 11.17 13.45 2.68
C HIS A 395 11.17 13.88 1.19
N ALA A 396 10.42 14.92 0.81
CA ALA A 396 10.25 15.32 -0.59
C ALA A 396 11.51 15.87 -1.29
N THR A 397 12.67 15.84 -0.62
CA THR A 397 13.99 16.08 -1.24
C THR A 397 14.60 14.79 -1.81
N GLY A 398 14.11 13.62 -1.39
CA GLY A 398 14.65 12.31 -1.78
C GLY A 398 16.07 12.02 -1.29
N GLY A 399 16.59 12.84 -0.36
CA GLY A 399 17.98 12.75 0.11
C GLY A 399 18.22 11.88 1.33
N GLY A 400 17.17 11.59 2.10
CA GLY A 400 17.27 10.77 3.31
C GLY A 400 17.42 9.28 3.02
N ASP A 401 17.78 8.52 4.04
CA ASP A 401 17.94 7.06 4.03
C ASP A 401 17.23 6.38 5.21
N ILE A 402 16.59 7.13 6.10
CA ILE A 402 15.92 6.59 7.29
C ILE A 402 14.48 6.20 6.98
N LEU A 403 14.08 4.98 7.37
CA LEU A 403 12.69 4.54 7.41
C LEU A 403 12.18 4.45 8.86
N SER A 404 10.97 4.93 9.10
CA SER A 404 10.28 4.79 10.39
C SER A 404 9.71 3.38 10.60
N GLU A 405 9.35 3.07 11.85
CA GLU A 405 8.71 1.79 12.17
C GLU A 405 7.36 1.65 11.44
N TRP A 406 6.55 2.70 11.42
CA TRP A 406 5.28 2.70 10.69
C TRP A 406 5.45 2.63 9.19
N GLN A 407 6.48 3.27 8.62
CA GLN A 407 6.79 3.11 7.19
C GLN A 407 7.10 1.64 6.89
N GLY A 408 7.83 0.96 7.77
CA GLY A 408 8.06 -0.48 7.71
C GLY A 408 6.77 -1.31 7.75
N ILE A 409 5.82 -0.96 8.63
CA ILE A 409 4.51 -1.64 8.72
C ILE A 409 3.75 -1.49 7.40
N VAL A 410 3.71 -0.30 6.81
CA VAL A 410 3.03 -0.07 5.52
C VAL A 410 3.67 -0.91 4.41
N ILE A 411 5.01 -0.93 4.31
CA ILE A 411 5.72 -1.72 3.31
C ILE A 411 5.42 -3.22 3.50
N ARG A 412 5.56 -3.75 4.71
CA ARG A 412 5.28 -5.18 4.99
C ARG A 412 3.82 -5.52 4.67
N ASN A 413 2.87 -4.64 4.98
CA ASN A 413 1.46 -4.84 4.66
C ASN A 413 1.14 -4.88 3.16
N ASN A 414 2.07 -4.44 2.29
CA ASN A 414 1.87 -4.49 0.87
C ASN A 414 1.96 -5.94 0.34
N PRO A 415 0.99 -6.43 -0.46
CA PRO A 415 0.99 -7.81 -0.93
C PRO A 415 2.11 -8.19 -1.91
N TRP A 416 2.94 -7.24 -2.35
CA TRP A 416 4.21 -7.54 -3.02
C TRP A 416 5.27 -8.18 -2.10
N VAL A 417 5.16 -8.01 -0.78
CA VAL A 417 6.11 -8.56 0.21
C VAL A 417 5.78 -10.02 0.54
N LYS A 418 6.77 -10.89 0.36
CA LYS A 418 6.71 -12.33 0.64
C LYS A 418 7.19 -12.62 2.06
N ASN A 419 6.73 -13.74 2.64
CA ASN A 419 7.09 -14.18 4.00
C ASN A 419 7.52 -15.64 3.98
#